data_AF-A0A6V7M2G1-F1
#
_entry.id   AF-A0A6V7M2G1-F1
#
_cell.length_a   1.000
_cell.length_b   1.000
_cell.length_c   1.000
_cell.angle_alpha   90.00
_cell.angle_beta   90.00
_cell.angle_gamma   90.00
#
_symmetry.space_group_name_H-M   'P 1'
#
loop_
_entity.id
_entity.type
_entity.pdbx_description
1 polymer ?
#
loop_
_entity_poly.entity_id
_entity_poly.type
_entity_poly.pdbx_seq_one_letter_code
_entity_poly.pdbx_strand_id
1 'polypeptide(L)'
;LLIKDPSRRLGGGPNDAKDIMSHAFFSSIDWSDLVQKKIAPPFKPQVTSETDTRYFDSEFTGESVELTPPDQPCLGSGGLNSIAEEQEHFPQFSYQDSHSAATSSISVSITH
;
A
#
# COMPACT_ATOMS: atom_id res chain seq x y z
N LEU A 1 9.14 -2.64 23.80
CA LEU A 1 8.48 -3.35 22.68
C LEU A 1 8.57 -4.87 22.78
N LEU A 2 9.68 -5.44 23.26
CA LEU A 2 9.88 -6.90 23.30
C LEU A 2 9.39 -7.58 24.59
N ILE A 3 8.48 -6.95 25.34
CA ILE A 3 7.85 -7.59 26.50
C ILE A 3 6.85 -8.63 25.98
N LYS A 4 6.99 -9.86 26.48
CA LYS A 4 6.17 -11.00 26.05
C LYS A 4 4.68 -10.76 26.32
N ASP A 5 4.35 -10.30 27.51
CA ASP A 5 2.99 -9.90 27.89
C ASP A 5 2.58 -8.64 27.09
N PRO A 6 1.52 -8.71 26.26
CA PRO A 6 1.08 -7.59 25.45
C PRO A 6 0.58 -6.41 26.29
N SER A 7 -0.07 -6.66 27.43
CA SER A 7 -0.63 -5.60 28.29
C SER A 7 0.43 -4.72 28.95
N ARG A 8 1.64 -5.28 29.12
CA ARG A 8 2.79 -4.60 29.73
C ARG A 8 3.79 -4.10 28.69
N ARG A 9 3.56 -4.37 27.41
CA ARG A 9 4.40 -3.89 26.32
C ARG A 9 4.24 -2.39 26.20
N LEU A 10 5.36 -1.68 25.96
CA LEU A 10 5.30 -0.25 25.64
C LEU A 10 4.33 -0.02 24.47
N GLY A 11 3.31 0.81 24.68
CA GLY A 11 2.22 1.04 23.73
C GLY A 11 1.09 0.00 23.75
N GLY A 12 1.11 -0.99 24.64
CA GLY A 12 0.04 -1.99 24.80
C GLY A 12 -1.00 -1.64 25.88
N GLY A 13 -0.83 -0.50 26.57
CA GLY A 13 -1.77 0.00 27.57
C GLY A 13 -2.78 1.00 26.99
N PRO A 14 -3.68 1.55 27.82
CA PRO A 14 -4.76 2.45 27.36
C PRO A 14 -4.30 3.74 26.66
N ASN A 15 -3.06 4.18 26.92
CA ASN A 15 -2.47 5.36 26.31
C ASN A 15 -1.82 5.08 24.94
N ASP A 16 -1.65 3.81 24.59
CA ASP A 16 -1.19 3.33 23.27
C ASP A 16 0.05 4.10 22.76
N ALA A 17 -0.03 4.73 21.59
CA ALA A 17 1.05 5.48 20.98
C ALA A 17 1.62 6.60 21.87
N LYS A 18 0.84 7.20 22.79
CA LYS A 18 1.33 8.30 23.65
C LYS A 18 2.46 7.85 24.59
N ASP A 19 2.41 6.61 25.06
CA ASP A 19 3.48 6.04 25.91
C ASP A 19 4.76 5.82 25.09
N ILE A 20 4.63 5.48 23.80
CA ILE A 20 5.76 5.38 22.88
C ILE A 20 6.35 6.77 22.62
N MET A 21 5.48 7.74 22.31
CA MET A 21 5.88 9.11 21.95
C MET A 21 6.61 9.84 23.07
N SER A 22 6.27 9.55 24.32
CA SER A 22 6.87 10.15 25.51
C SER A 22 8.12 9.40 26.03
N HIS A 23 8.47 8.27 25.43
CA HIS A 23 9.62 7.48 25.87
C HIS A 23 10.95 8.21 25.59
N ALA A 24 11.91 8.13 26.52
CA ALA A 24 13.18 8.87 26.46
C ALA A 24 13.98 8.66 25.16
N PHE A 25 13.89 7.47 24.56
CA PHE A 25 14.50 7.16 23.25
C PHE A 25 14.05 8.12 22.14
N PHE A 26 12.80 8.60 22.16
CA PHE A 26 12.23 9.50 21.16
C PHE A 26 12.17 10.96 21.62
N SER A 27 12.84 11.31 22.73
CA SER A 27 12.79 12.67 23.31
C SER A 27 13.29 13.78 22.38
N SER A 28 14.11 13.45 21.37
CA SER A 28 14.59 14.40 20.37
C SER A 28 13.63 14.62 19.19
N ILE A 29 12.51 13.89 19.13
CA ILE A 29 11.57 13.95 18.02
C ILE A 29 10.44 14.93 18.35
N ASP A 30 10.30 15.98 17.54
CA ASP A 30 9.06 16.75 17.49
C ASP A 30 8.04 16.00 16.61
N TRP A 31 7.00 15.46 17.24
CA TRP A 31 5.98 14.67 16.56
C TRP A 31 5.10 15.49 15.61
N SER A 32 4.90 16.78 15.88
CA SER A 32 4.13 17.67 15.01
C SER A 32 4.90 17.93 13.71
N ASP A 33 6.19 18.24 13.82
CA ASP A 33 7.05 18.45 12.66
C ASP A 33 7.30 17.15 11.88
N LEU A 34 7.37 16.00 12.55
CA LEU A 34 7.46 14.70 11.91
C LEU A 34 6.23 14.42 11.02
N VAL A 35 5.02 14.60 11.55
CA VAL A 35 3.76 14.38 10.80
C VAL A 35 3.64 15.37 9.64
N GLN A 36 4.10 16.60 9.83
CA GLN A 36 4.13 17.63 8.78
C GLN A 36 5.30 17.45 7.79
N LYS A 37 6.09 16.37 7.89
CA LYS A 37 7.24 16.06 7.03
C LYS A 37 8.31 17.16 7.00
N LYS A 38 8.47 17.92 8.09
CA LYS A 38 9.47 18.98 8.23
C LYS A 38 10.83 18.47 8.70
N ILE A 39 10.85 17.34 9.39
CA ILE A 39 12.10 16.68 9.80
C ILE A 39 12.71 16.01 8.57
N ALA A 40 13.93 16.39 8.20
CA ALA A 40 14.64 15.75 7.11
C ALA A 40 14.93 14.27 7.44
N PRO A 41 14.62 13.32 6.53
CA PRO A 41 14.92 11.92 6.77
C PRO A 41 16.44 11.70 6.83
N PRO A 42 16.93 10.79 7.68
CA PRO A 42 18.37 10.54 7.82
C PRO A 42 18.98 9.91 6.55
N PHE A 43 18.15 9.32 5.70
CA PHE A 43 18.54 8.75 4.43
C PHE A 43 17.62 9.26 3.33
N LYS A 44 18.23 9.79 2.25
CA LYS A 44 17.52 10.19 1.04
C LYS A 44 17.87 9.22 -0.10
N PRO A 45 16.94 8.35 -0.55
CA PRO A 45 17.19 7.45 -1.66
C PRO A 45 17.50 8.24 -2.94
N GLN A 46 18.36 7.68 -3.78
CA GLN A 46 18.79 8.29 -5.04
C GLN A 46 17.88 7.83 -6.17
N VAL A 47 17.12 8.75 -6.73
CA VAL A 47 16.23 8.51 -7.87
C VAL A 47 16.79 9.27 -9.06
N THR A 48 16.99 8.57 -10.17
CA THR A 48 17.64 9.11 -11.38
C THR A 48 16.68 9.41 -12.52
N SER A 49 15.50 8.78 -12.54
CA SER A 49 14.44 9.00 -13.53
C SER A 49 13.06 8.64 -12.96
N GLU A 50 12.00 8.99 -13.68
CA GLU A 50 10.61 8.64 -13.33
C GLU A 50 10.35 7.11 -13.36
N THR A 51 11.18 6.36 -14.09
CA THR A 51 11.09 4.91 -14.25
C THR A 51 12.19 4.16 -13.48
N ASP A 52 12.86 4.81 -12.52
CA ASP A 52 13.95 4.21 -11.75
C ASP A 52 13.43 3.12 -10.81
N THR A 53 13.81 1.87 -11.07
CA THR A 53 13.39 0.70 -10.29
C THR A 53 14.50 0.13 -9.39
N ARG A 54 15.59 0.87 -9.13
CA ARG A 54 16.78 0.33 -8.45
C ARG A 54 16.61 -0.21 -7.03
N TYR A 55 15.52 0.16 -6.36
CA TYR A 55 15.18 -0.31 -5.01
C TYR A 55 14.16 -1.46 -5.02
N PHE A 56 13.74 -1.92 -6.20
CA PHE A 56 12.94 -3.12 -6.41
C PHE A 56 13.86 -4.29 -6.79
N ASP A 57 13.46 -5.51 -6.44
CA ASP A 57 14.24 -6.68 -6.85
C ASP A 57 14.15 -6.89 -8.36
N SER A 58 15.29 -7.24 -8.96
CA SER A 58 15.40 -7.60 -10.37
C SER A 58 14.54 -8.80 -10.76
N GLU A 59 14.23 -9.69 -9.80
CA GLU A 59 13.29 -10.81 -10.00
C GLU A 59 11.95 -10.30 -10.54
N PHE A 60 11.42 -9.20 -9.99
CA PHE A 60 10.13 -8.64 -10.40
C PHE A 60 10.24 -7.63 -11.54
N THR A 61 11.27 -6.78 -11.53
CA THR A 61 11.40 -5.74 -12.58
C THR A 61 11.79 -6.31 -13.93
N GLY A 62 12.28 -7.56 -13.96
CA GLY A 62 12.62 -8.30 -15.18
C GLY A 62 11.47 -9.13 -15.74
N GLU A 63 10.36 -9.29 -15.02
CA GLU A 63 9.18 -10.01 -15.50
C GLU A 63 8.42 -9.21 -16.58
N SER A 64 7.60 -9.93 -17.36
CA SER A 64 6.69 -9.29 -18.32
C SER A 64 5.65 -8.46 -17.58
N VAL A 65 5.36 -7.24 -18.07
CA VAL A 65 4.32 -6.35 -17.52
C VAL A 65 2.95 -6.76 -18.07
N GLU A 66 2.60 -8.04 -17.88
CA GLU A 66 1.38 -8.65 -18.39
C GLU A 66 0.66 -9.37 -17.26
N LEU A 67 -0.68 -9.31 -17.27
CA LEU A 67 -1.48 -10.07 -16.33
C LEU A 67 -1.43 -11.55 -16.72
N THR A 68 -1.12 -12.42 -15.76
CA THR A 68 -1.26 -13.85 -15.96
C THR A 68 -2.74 -14.18 -16.14
N PRO A 69 -3.14 -14.82 -17.26
CA PRO A 69 -4.51 -15.28 -17.41
C PRO A 69 -4.87 -16.26 -16.29
N PRO A 70 -6.12 -16.25 -15.79
CA PRO A 70 -6.55 -17.24 -14.81
C PRO A 70 -6.45 -18.65 -15.41
N ASP A 71 -6.20 -19.65 -14.56
CA ASP A 71 -6.32 -21.05 -14.97
C ASP A 71 -7.75 -21.28 -15.47
N GLN A 72 -7.88 -21.81 -16.68
CA GLN A 72 -9.19 -22.11 -17.28
C GLN A 72 -10.03 -22.91 -16.26
N PRO A 73 -11.26 -22.47 -15.93
CA PRO A 73 -12.19 -23.39 -15.30
C PRO A 73 -12.38 -24.53 -16.29
N CYS A 74 -12.15 -25.75 -15.82
CA CYS A 74 -12.50 -26.96 -16.52
C CYS A 74 -14.02 -26.99 -16.74
N LEU A 75 -14.53 -26.30 -17.76
CA LEU A 75 -15.80 -26.54 -18.47
C LEU A 75 -16.06 -25.43 -19.51
N GLY A 76 -15.95 -25.80 -20.79
CA GLY A 76 -16.84 -25.31 -21.85
C GLY A 76 -16.72 -23.86 -22.33
N SER A 77 -15.91 -23.67 -23.37
CA SER A 77 -16.20 -22.82 -24.53
C SER A 77 -16.48 -21.31 -24.33
N GLY A 78 -15.44 -20.49 -24.54
CA GLY A 78 -15.60 -19.17 -25.15
C GLY A 78 -14.60 -18.09 -24.71
N GLY A 79 -13.65 -17.75 -25.60
CA GLY A 79 -13.01 -16.42 -25.69
C GLY A 79 -12.01 -16.02 -24.60
N LEU A 80 -10.73 -15.90 -24.98
CA LEU A 80 -9.56 -15.60 -24.13
C LEU A 80 -9.49 -14.16 -23.59
N ASN A 81 -10.62 -13.45 -23.51
CA ASN A 81 -10.65 -12.01 -23.21
C ASN A 81 -11.56 -11.65 -22.03
N SER A 82 -12.19 -12.64 -21.38
CA SER A 82 -13.11 -12.40 -20.27
C SER A 82 -12.75 -13.30 -19.10
N ILE A 83 -12.44 -12.69 -17.97
CA ILE A 83 -12.60 -13.35 -16.68
C ILE A 83 -14.10 -13.63 -16.56
N ALA A 84 -14.49 -14.89 -16.35
CA ALA A 84 -15.89 -15.20 -16.09
C ALA A 84 -16.21 -14.61 -14.70
N GLU A 85 -16.99 -13.53 -14.67
CA GLU A 85 -17.53 -12.96 -13.43
C GLU A 85 -18.59 -13.91 -12.86
N GLU A 86 -18.14 -15.03 -12.28
CA GLU A 86 -19.03 -15.90 -11.50
C GLU A 86 -19.38 -15.20 -10.18
N GLN A 87 -20.58 -14.61 -10.18
CA GLN A 87 -21.31 -14.01 -9.06
C GLN A 87 -20.76 -12.70 -8.47
N GLU A 88 -21.71 -11.82 -8.14
CA GLU A 88 -21.51 -10.56 -7.42
C GLU A 88 -21.08 -10.76 -5.95
N HIS A 89 -19.91 -11.36 -5.73
CA HIS A 89 -19.34 -11.55 -4.39
C HIS A 89 -18.79 -10.26 -3.79
N PHE A 90 -18.56 -9.22 -4.61
CA PHE A 90 -17.89 -7.97 -4.20
C PHE A 90 -18.55 -6.68 -4.73
N PRO A 91 -19.87 -6.46 -4.53
CA PRO A 91 -20.60 -5.32 -5.08
C PRO A 91 -20.15 -3.94 -4.54
N GLN A 92 -19.32 -3.92 -3.49
CA GLN A 92 -18.81 -2.70 -2.85
C GLN A 92 -17.28 -2.53 -3.00
N PHE A 93 -16.65 -3.20 -3.97
CA PHE A 93 -15.20 -3.16 -4.16
C PHE A 93 -14.70 -1.85 -4.81
N SER A 94 -15.48 -1.29 -5.73
CA SER A 94 -15.10 -0.08 -6.45
C SER A 94 -14.92 1.12 -5.51
N TYR A 95 -13.73 1.71 -5.53
CA TYR A 95 -13.37 2.88 -4.72
C TYR A 95 -12.70 3.95 -5.58
N GLN A 96 -13.06 5.21 -5.34
CA GLN A 96 -12.38 6.39 -5.88
C GLN A 96 -12.08 7.34 -4.73
N ASP A 97 -10.83 7.82 -4.65
CA ASP A 97 -10.45 8.81 -3.65
C ASP A 97 -10.99 10.19 -4.06
N SER A 98 -11.81 10.79 -3.19
CA SER A 98 -12.38 12.12 -3.42
C SER A 98 -11.34 13.24 -3.44
N HIS A 99 -10.14 13.01 -2.88
CA HIS A 99 -9.06 14.01 -2.84
C HIS A 99 -8.11 13.96 -4.05
N SER A 100 -8.17 12.90 -4.87
CA SER A 100 -7.30 12.71 -6.03
C SER A 100 -7.82 13.37 -7.32
N ALA A 101 -9.03 13.93 -7.32
CA ALA A 101 -9.67 14.50 -8.52
C ALA A 101 -8.99 15.75 -9.12
N ALA A 102 -7.93 16.28 -8.49
CA ALA A 102 -7.21 17.46 -8.99
C ALA A 102 -6.05 17.14 -9.95
N THR A 103 -5.67 15.87 -10.15
CA THR A 103 -4.60 15.51 -11.09
C THR A 103 -4.94 14.24 -11.86
N SER A 104 -5.29 14.45 -13.14
CA SER A 104 -5.43 13.45 -14.22
C SER A 104 -6.52 12.38 -14.02
N SER A 105 -7.66 12.65 -14.67
CA SER A 105 -8.73 11.70 -14.93
C SER A 105 -8.21 10.50 -15.72
N ILE A 106 -8.06 9.35 -15.08
CA ILE A 106 -8.13 8.05 -15.75
C ILE A 106 -9.46 7.44 -15.33
N SER A 107 -10.49 7.69 -16.13
CA SER A 107 -11.76 6.96 -16.00
C SER A 107 -11.53 5.53 -16.48
N VAL A 108 -11.41 4.59 -15.54
CA VAL A 108 -11.63 3.17 -15.85
C VAL A 108 -13.14 2.95 -15.78
N SER A 109 -13.80 3.18 -16.92
CA SER A 109 -15.21 2.87 -17.08
C SER A 109 -15.35 1.37 -17.28
N ILE A 110 -15.79 0.65 -16.25
CA ILE A 110 -16.36 -0.68 -16.42
C ILE A 110 -17.82 -0.46 -16.88
N THR A 111 -18.02 -0.40 -18.19
CA THR A 111 -19.37 -0.42 -18.77
C THR A 111 -19.87 -1.86 -18.81
N HIS A 112 -21.10 -2.05 -18.29
CA HIS A 112 -21.86 -3.31 -18.19
C HIS A 112 -21.89 -4.13 -19.48
#